data_AF-A0A383EF82-F1
#
_entry.id   AF-A0A383EF82-F1
#
_cell.length_a   1.000
_cell.length_b   1.000
_cell.length_c   1.000
_cell.angle_alpha   90.00
_cell.angle_beta   90.00
_cell.angle_gamma   90.00
#
_symmetry.space_group_name_H-M   'P 1'
#
loop_
_entity.id
_entity.type
_entity.pdbx_description
1 polymer ?
#
loop_
_entity_poly.entity_id
_entity_poly.type
_entity_poly.pdbx_seq_one_letter_code
_entity_poly.pdbx_strand_id
1 'polypeptide(L)'
;MKLFIFCLFFSLHSFIFAGESKQPLFIVDGDSVNINIVLFLDIAQTPTEELGNKADLKMRIAGIDTPEIKQTCEIEEDQSIDCGVLSKNYLQKLLESEPGDLVIKPIGVDYYQRILIRLFKGETDIGKKMVEDGMSYSYDNTYKVEETYAKENK
;
A
#
# COMPACT_ATOMS: atom_id res chain seq x y z
N MET A 1 -1.54 -18.59 -66.97
CA MET A 1 -2.94 -18.15 -66.75
C MET A 1 -3.19 -18.12 -65.25
N LYS A 2 -3.56 -16.93 -64.73
CA LYS A 2 -4.39 -16.65 -63.53
C LYS A 2 -3.95 -17.27 -62.19
N LEU A 3 -3.91 -16.58 -61.06
CA LEU A 3 -4.26 -15.21 -60.67
C LEU A 3 -3.67 -15.00 -59.26
N PHE A 4 -3.39 -13.75 -58.90
CA PHE A 4 -3.07 -13.24 -57.56
C PHE A 4 -4.04 -13.73 -56.46
N ILE A 5 -3.58 -13.83 -55.21
CA ILE A 5 -4.19 -13.17 -54.04
C ILE A 5 -3.09 -12.89 -53.01
N PHE A 6 -3.01 -11.62 -52.65
CA PHE A 6 -2.08 -10.99 -51.71
C PHE A 6 -2.80 -10.97 -50.35
N CYS A 7 -2.48 -11.88 -49.44
CA CYS A 7 -2.96 -11.80 -48.05
C CYS A 7 -1.97 -11.02 -47.20
N LEU A 8 -2.06 -9.69 -47.31
CA LEU A 8 -1.73 -8.76 -46.24
C LEU A 8 -2.68 -9.04 -45.07
N PHE A 9 -2.23 -9.81 -44.08
CA PHE A 9 -2.81 -9.76 -42.75
C PHE A 9 -1.72 -9.35 -41.77
N PHE A 10 -1.72 -8.03 -41.55
CA PHE A 10 -1.26 -7.34 -40.34
C PHE A 10 -1.43 -8.26 -39.12
N SER A 11 -0.36 -8.93 -38.69
CA SER A 11 -0.31 -9.51 -37.35
C SER A 11 -0.15 -8.33 -36.40
N LEU A 12 -1.29 -7.75 -36.02
CA LEU A 12 -1.41 -6.77 -34.95
C LEU A 12 -0.70 -7.34 -33.72
N HIS A 13 0.48 -6.81 -33.42
CA HIS A 13 1.04 -6.87 -32.08
C HIS A 13 -0.07 -6.39 -31.14
N SER A 14 -0.61 -7.32 -30.35
CA SER A 14 -1.38 -6.97 -29.16
C SER A 14 -0.38 -6.37 -28.17
N PHE A 15 -0.01 -5.11 -28.37
CA PHE A 15 0.41 -4.28 -27.26
C PHE A 15 -0.80 -4.16 -26.36
N ILE A 16 -0.91 -5.10 -25.41
CA ILE A 16 -1.77 -4.92 -24.26
C ILE A 16 -1.17 -3.71 -23.53
N PHE A 17 -1.78 -2.56 -23.79
CA PHE A 17 -1.63 -1.41 -22.92
C PHE A 17 -2.20 -1.85 -21.57
N ALA A 18 -1.31 -2.26 -20.67
CA ALA A 18 -1.64 -2.37 -19.26
C ALA A 18 -2.00 -0.95 -18.81
N GLY A 19 -3.30 -0.65 -18.81
CA GLY A 19 -3.82 0.57 -18.22
C GLY A 19 -3.44 0.53 -16.75
N GLU A 20 -2.45 1.33 -16.38
CA GLU A 20 -2.03 1.54 -15.00
C GLU A 20 -3.18 2.24 -14.28
N SER A 21 -4.13 1.47 -13.76
CA SER A 21 -5.09 1.96 -12.80
C SER A 21 -4.28 2.33 -11.56
N LYS A 22 -3.93 3.61 -11.43
CA LYS A 22 -3.44 4.16 -10.17
C LYS A 22 -4.55 3.91 -9.15
N GLN A 23 -4.40 2.84 -8.38
CA GLN A 23 -5.38 2.47 -7.38
C GLN A 23 -5.53 3.61 -6.36
N PRO A 24 -6.74 3.83 -5.82
CA PRO A 24 -7.09 5.00 -5.01
C PRO A 24 -6.56 4.97 -3.57
N LEU A 25 -5.54 4.15 -3.29
CA LEU A 25 -4.96 3.99 -1.97
C LEU A 25 -4.04 5.16 -1.65
N PHE A 26 -4.27 5.82 -0.51
CA PHE A 26 -3.43 6.90 -0.02
C PHE A 26 -2.81 6.55 1.33
N ILE A 27 -1.53 6.87 1.47
CA ILE A 27 -0.73 6.53 2.65
C ILE A 27 -0.77 7.69 3.65
N VAL A 28 -1.29 7.42 4.84
CA VAL A 28 -1.40 8.41 5.91
C VAL A 28 -0.10 8.43 6.72
N ASP A 29 0.31 7.28 7.24
CA ASP A 29 1.53 7.04 8.01
C ASP A 29 2.13 5.65 7.64
N GLY A 30 2.99 5.09 8.49
CA GLY A 30 3.68 3.82 8.23
C GLY A 30 2.80 2.57 8.34
N ASP A 31 1.59 2.65 8.91
CA ASP A 31 0.69 1.50 9.03
C ASP A 31 -0.78 1.81 8.70
N SER A 32 -1.10 3.07 8.43
CA SER A 32 -2.43 3.56 8.11
C SER A 32 -2.49 4.01 6.67
N VAL A 33 -3.45 3.42 5.96
CA VAL A 33 -3.73 3.69 4.56
C VAL A 33 -5.23 3.83 4.41
N ASN A 34 -5.66 4.62 3.46
CA ASN A 34 -7.08 4.86 3.26
C ASN A 34 -7.41 4.76 1.77
N ILE A 35 -8.70 4.63 1.48
CA ILE A 35 -9.24 4.70 0.12
C ILE A 35 -10.33 5.74 0.09
N ASN A 36 -10.30 6.58 -0.93
CA ASN A 36 -11.39 7.51 -1.16
C ASN A 36 -12.52 6.77 -1.91
N ILE A 37 -13.67 6.60 -1.25
CA ILE A 37 -14.78 5.84 -1.82
C ILE A 37 -15.57 6.63 -2.87
N VAL A 38 -15.34 7.95 -2.99
CA VAL A 38 -15.96 8.77 -4.05
C VAL A 38 -15.49 8.30 -5.43
N LEU A 39 -14.28 7.75 -5.53
CA LEU A 39 -13.76 7.14 -6.76
C LEU A 39 -14.54 5.90 -7.23
N PHE A 40 -15.31 5.26 -6.34
CA PHE A 40 -16.18 4.13 -6.66
C PHE A 40 -17.67 4.53 -6.73
N LEU A 41 -18.00 5.71 -6.22
CA LEU A 41 -19.35 6.28 -6.21
C LEU A 41 -19.41 7.41 -7.24
N ASP A 42 -19.49 7.08 -8.53
CA ASP A 42 -19.84 8.01 -9.62
C ASP A 42 -21.26 8.64 -9.46
N ILE A 43 -21.84 8.64 -8.25
CA ILE A 43 -23.30 8.67 -8.04
C ILE A 43 -23.81 9.98 -7.41
N ALA A 44 -22.97 10.82 -6.81
CA ALA A 44 -23.51 12.02 -6.17
C ALA A 44 -23.19 13.28 -6.98
N GLN A 45 -24.21 13.83 -7.64
CA GLN A 45 -24.27 15.23 -8.12
C GLN A 45 -24.24 16.24 -6.94
N THR A 46 -23.42 15.98 -5.92
CA THR A 46 -23.24 16.82 -4.74
C THR A 46 -21.90 17.53 -4.80
N PRO A 47 -21.80 18.79 -4.34
CA PRO A 47 -20.55 19.55 -4.38
C PRO A 47 -19.41 18.80 -3.68
N THR A 48 -18.37 18.51 -4.44
CA THR A 48 -17.21 17.68 -4.10
C THR A 48 -16.38 18.24 -2.92
N GLU A 49 -16.59 19.50 -2.54
CA GLU A 49 -15.74 20.20 -1.57
C GLU A 49 -16.05 19.88 -0.09
N GLU A 50 -17.24 19.38 0.26
CA GLU A 50 -17.58 19.07 1.66
C GLU A 50 -17.44 17.57 2.03
N LEU A 51 -17.38 16.66 1.05
CA LEU A 51 -17.42 15.21 1.30
C LEU A 51 -16.04 14.53 1.26
N GLY A 52 -14.99 15.22 0.81
CA GLY A 52 -13.65 14.64 0.62
C GLY A 52 -13.13 13.89 1.85
N ASN A 53 -13.13 14.53 3.02
CA ASN A 53 -12.61 13.92 4.26
C ASN A 53 -13.56 12.91 4.91
N LYS A 54 -14.86 12.92 4.55
CA LYS A 54 -15.89 12.05 5.15
C LYS A 54 -16.09 10.76 4.35
N ALA A 55 -15.67 10.76 3.09
CA ALA A 55 -15.74 9.61 2.19
C ALA A 55 -14.48 8.73 2.24
N ASP A 56 -13.53 9.03 3.11
CA ASP A 56 -12.34 8.23 3.24
C ASP A 56 -12.59 7.01 4.13
N LEU A 57 -12.40 5.83 3.54
CA LEU A 57 -12.40 4.59 4.28
C LEU A 57 -11.05 4.44 4.97
N LYS A 58 -11.05 4.61 6.30
CA LYS A 58 -9.83 4.49 7.11
C LYS A 58 -9.45 3.04 7.32
N MET A 59 -8.22 2.69 6.96
CA MET A 59 -7.71 1.32 7.13
C MET A 59 -6.38 1.33 7.87
N ARG A 60 -6.12 0.23 8.57
CA ARG A 60 -4.86 -0.02 9.25
C ARG A 60 -4.33 -1.39 8.86
N ILE A 61 -3.07 -1.44 8.47
CA ILE A 61 -2.34 -2.67 8.23
C ILE A 61 -2.24 -3.40 9.57
N ALA A 62 -2.89 -4.56 9.63
CA ALA A 62 -2.96 -5.32 10.85
C ALA A 62 -1.59 -5.92 11.19
N GLY A 63 -1.37 -6.23 12.47
CA GLY A 63 -0.19 -6.98 12.94
C GLY A 63 1.12 -6.20 12.93
N ILE A 64 1.11 -4.93 12.51
CA ILE A 64 2.26 -4.03 12.57
C ILE A 64 1.93 -2.78 13.38
N ASP A 65 2.98 -2.13 13.86
CA ASP A 65 2.92 -0.82 14.49
C ASP A 65 4.09 0.04 14.03
N THR A 66 3.81 1.28 13.64
CA THR A 66 4.83 2.23 13.21
C THR A 66 4.83 3.47 14.09
N PRO A 67 5.99 4.14 14.26
CA PRO A 67 6.02 5.44 14.89
C PRO A 67 5.09 6.42 14.16
N GLU A 68 4.39 7.24 14.92
CA GLU A 68 3.52 8.27 14.38
C GLU A 68 4.32 9.23 13.49
N ILE A 69 3.70 9.80 12.46
CA ILE A 69 4.40 10.58 11.42
C ILE A 69 5.24 11.76 11.96
N LYS A 70 4.89 12.30 13.13
CA LYS A 70 5.58 13.41 13.79
C LYS A 70 6.58 12.97 14.86
N GLN A 71 6.68 11.67 15.13
CA GLN A 71 7.60 11.14 16.13
C GLN A 71 9.00 10.97 15.54
N THR A 72 9.98 11.28 16.38
CA THR A 72 11.39 10.99 16.15
C THR A 72 11.81 9.81 17.03
N CYS A 73 12.83 9.09 16.57
CA CYS A 73 13.46 8.01 17.29
C CYS A 73 14.92 8.38 17.52
N GLU A 74 15.42 8.10 18.72
CA GLU A 74 16.84 8.25 19.04
C GLU A 74 17.62 7.05 18.48
N ILE A 75 18.72 7.31 17.79
CA ILE A 75 19.62 6.28 17.25
C ILE A 75 20.84 6.16 18.15
N GLU A 76 21.42 7.30 18.52
CA GLU A 76 22.53 7.44 19.46
C GLU A 76 22.26 8.66 20.34
N GLU A 77 23.03 8.82 21.41
CA GLU A 77 22.96 9.99 22.28
C GLU A 77 23.07 11.27 21.43
N ASP A 78 22.08 12.16 21.56
CA ASP A 78 21.92 13.41 20.79
C ASP A 78 21.72 13.25 19.26
N GLN A 79 21.50 12.04 18.75
CA GLN A 79 21.15 11.79 17.35
C GLN A 79 19.74 11.21 17.23
N SER A 80 18.88 11.94 16.53
CA SER A 80 17.50 11.51 16.26
C SER A 80 17.20 11.46 14.77
N ILE A 81 16.21 10.63 14.44
CA ILE A 81 15.72 10.46 13.08
C ILE A 81 14.20 10.51 13.05
N ASP A 82 13.65 11.00 11.95
CA ASP A 82 12.21 11.05 11.71
C ASP A 82 11.66 9.65 11.36
N CYS A 83 11.66 8.73 12.33
CA CYS A 83 11.31 7.33 12.11
C CYS A 83 9.88 7.13 11.58
N GLY A 84 8.93 7.99 11.94
CA GLY A 84 7.59 7.96 11.34
C GLY A 84 7.59 8.30 9.85
N VAL A 85 8.38 9.32 9.46
CA VAL A 85 8.55 9.72 8.05
C VAL A 85 9.29 8.63 7.27
N LEU A 86 10.33 8.03 7.85
CA LEU A 86 11.05 6.91 7.24
C LEU A 86 10.13 5.73 6.96
N SER A 87 9.34 5.31 7.95
CA SER A 87 8.42 4.17 7.83
C SER A 87 7.38 4.41 6.74
N LYS A 88 6.79 5.63 6.71
CA LYS A 88 5.85 6.05 5.66
C LYS A 88 6.48 6.02 4.27
N ASN A 89 7.67 6.62 4.11
CA ASN A 89 8.36 6.66 2.82
C ASN A 89 8.75 5.26 2.35
N TYR A 90 9.10 4.37 3.28
CA TYR A 90 9.37 2.97 2.96
C TYR A 90 8.13 2.24 2.46
N LEU A 91 6.98 2.39 3.14
CA LEU A 91 5.71 1.83 2.70
C LEU A 91 5.35 2.33 1.29
N GLN A 92 5.51 3.62 1.02
CA GLN A 92 5.29 4.18 -0.31
C GLN A 92 6.20 3.53 -1.35
N LYS A 93 7.50 3.47 -1.09
CA LYS A 93 8.47 2.84 -1.98
C LYS A 93 8.11 1.39 -2.25
N LEU A 94 7.74 0.63 -1.23
CA LEU A 94 7.39 -0.78 -1.36
C LEU A 94 6.16 -0.98 -2.26
N LEU A 95 5.13 -0.15 -2.10
CA LEU A 95 3.93 -0.20 -2.95
C LEU A 95 4.20 0.21 -4.40
N GLU A 96 5.19 1.07 -4.64
CA GLU A 96 5.62 1.49 -5.98
C GLU A 96 6.57 0.49 -6.65
N SER A 97 7.46 -0.17 -5.88
CA SER A 97 8.52 -1.01 -6.43
C SER A 97 8.16 -2.49 -6.54
N GLU A 98 7.31 -3.01 -5.66
CA GLU A 98 6.91 -4.41 -5.70
C GLU A 98 6.01 -4.68 -6.92
N PRO A 99 6.29 -5.72 -7.73
CA PRO A 99 5.50 -6.02 -8.91
C PRO A 99 4.15 -6.66 -8.55
N GLY A 100 3.20 -6.56 -9.49
CA GLY A 100 1.89 -7.20 -9.39
C GLY A 100 0.78 -6.28 -8.89
N ASP A 101 -0.40 -6.87 -8.73
CA ASP A 101 -1.61 -6.12 -8.36
C ASP A 101 -1.64 -5.84 -6.86
N LEU A 102 -2.16 -4.67 -6.49
CA LEU A 102 -2.41 -4.34 -5.09
C LEU A 102 -3.73 -4.99 -4.67
N VAL A 103 -3.65 -5.79 -3.60
CA VAL A 103 -4.77 -6.56 -3.04
C VAL A 103 -4.93 -6.21 -1.57
N ILE A 104 -6.13 -5.75 -1.20
CA ILE A 104 -6.51 -5.39 0.16
C ILE A 104 -7.46 -6.45 0.68
N LYS A 105 -7.10 -7.10 1.79
CA LYS A 105 -7.94 -8.11 2.44
C LYS A 105 -8.41 -7.60 3.80
N PRO A 106 -9.66 -7.15 3.94
CA PRO A 106 -10.23 -6.83 5.24
C PRO A 106 -10.25 -8.06 6.15
N ILE A 107 -9.87 -7.88 7.41
CA ILE A 107 -9.88 -8.95 8.42
C ILE A 107 -10.68 -8.60 9.66
N GLY A 108 -11.05 -7.32 9.85
CA GLY A 108 -11.84 -6.88 10.98
C GLY A 108 -11.97 -5.37 11.07
N VAL A 109 -12.46 -4.90 12.22
CA VAL A 109 -12.57 -3.47 12.55
C VAL A 109 -12.01 -3.29 13.95
N ASP A 110 -11.18 -2.27 14.14
CA ASP A 110 -10.61 -1.97 15.46
C ASP A 110 -11.54 -1.09 16.31
N TYR A 111 -11.15 -0.86 17.57
CA TYR A 111 -11.88 -0.01 18.51
C TYR A 111 -12.10 1.43 18.00
N TYR A 112 -11.19 1.92 17.13
CA TYR A 112 -11.26 3.25 16.54
C TYR A 112 -12.07 3.29 15.24
N GLN A 113 -12.79 2.21 14.92
CA GLN A 113 -13.61 2.06 13.72
C GLN A 113 -12.80 2.13 12.41
N ARG A 114 -11.49 1.79 12.45
CA ARG A 114 -10.68 1.58 11.26
C ARG A 114 -10.81 0.14 10.79
N ILE A 115 -10.84 -0.08 9.49
CA ILE A 115 -10.80 -1.43 8.94
C ILE A 115 -9.39 -1.98 9.10
N LEU A 116 -9.27 -3.10 9.80
CA LEU A 116 -8.02 -3.86 9.83
C LEU A 116 -7.87 -4.64 8.52
N ILE A 117 -6.73 -4.49 7.87
CA ILE A 117 -6.44 -5.10 6.57
C ILE A 117 -5.13 -5.88 6.58
N ARG A 118 -5.04 -6.89 5.71
CA ARG A 118 -3.76 -7.39 5.18
C ARG A 118 -3.58 -6.81 3.79
N LEU A 119 -2.41 -6.25 3.53
CA LEU A 119 -2.09 -5.55 2.29
C LEU A 119 -1.04 -6.35 1.52
N PHE A 120 -1.33 -6.64 0.24
CA PHE A 120 -0.43 -7.39 -0.63
C PHE A 120 -0.16 -6.63 -1.92
N LYS A 121 1.06 -6.75 -2.44
CA LYS A 121 1.43 -6.31 -3.78
C LYS A 121 2.02 -7.51 -4.52
N GLY A 122 1.26 -8.06 -5.47
CA GLY A 122 1.55 -9.39 -6.02
C GLY A 122 1.51 -10.46 -4.92
N GLU A 123 2.63 -11.15 -4.72
CA GLU A 123 2.79 -12.16 -3.66
C GLU A 123 3.37 -11.59 -2.36
N THR A 124 3.81 -10.33 -2.36
CA THR A 124 4.46 -9.69 -1.22
C THR A 124 3.43 -9.25 -0.18
N ASP A 125 3.49 -9.82 1.03
CA ASP A 125 2.80 -9.28 2.22
C ASP A 125 3.54 -8.02 2.69
N ILE A 126 2.90 -6.87 2.48
CA ILE A 126 3.47 -5.56 2.77
C ILE A 126 3.74 -5.38 4.27
N GLY A 127 2.80 -5.79 5.13
CA GLY A 127 2.98 -5.66 6.58
C GLY A 127 4.13 -6.51 7.07
N LYS A 128 4.20 -7.77 6.61
CA LYS A 128 5.32 -8.66 6.90
C LYS A 128 6.66 -8.04 6.49
N LYS A 129 6.72 -7.49 5.27
CA LYS A 129 7.95 -6.94 4.70
C LYS A 129 8.41 -5.69 5.44
N MET A 130 7.48 -4.83 5.85
CA MET A 130 7.81 -3.69 6.71
C MET A 130 8.44 -4.10 8.04
N VAL A 131 7.98 -5.19 8.66
CA VAL A 131 8.59 -5.71 9.90
C VAL A 131 9.96 -6.30 9.62
N GLU A 132 10.08 -7.14 8.59
CA GLU A 132 11.33 -7.82 8.20
C GLU A 132 12.47 -6.82 7.89
N ASP A 133 12.12 -5.67 7.30
CA ASP A 133 13.10 -4.63 6.94
C ASP A 133 13.31 -3.58 8.05
N GLY A 134 12.75 -3.78 9.24
CA GLY A 134 12.96 -2.90 10.40
C GLY A 134 12.22 -1.56 10.32
N MET A 135 11.20 -1.47 9.48
CA MET A 135 10.41 -0.25 9.26
C MET A 135 9.08 -0.24 10.03
N SER A 136 8.81 -1.31 10.80
CA SER A 136 7.68 -1.41 11.73
C SER A 136 7.95 -2.48 12.79
N TYR A 137 7.24 -2.40 13.91
CA TYR A 137 7.25 -3.42 14.95
C TYR A 137 6.15 -4.45 14.72
N SER A 138 6.35 -5.68 15.20
CA SER A 138 5.30 -6.69 15.21
C SER A 138 4.34 -6.50 16.37
N TYR A 139 3.05 -6.39 16.05
CA TYR A 139 1.94 -6.37 16.99
C TYR A 139 1.34 -7.77 17.22
N ASP A 140 0.94 -8.07 18.46
CA ASP A 140 0.28 -9.32 18.90
C ASP A 140 0.94 -10.62 18.38
N ASN A 141 2.27 -10.61 18.29
CA ASN A 141 3.08 -11.71 17.80
C ASN A 141 2.92 -12.10 16.31
N THR A 142 2.23 -11.28 15.50
CA THR A 142 1.90 -11.61 14.10
C THR A 142 3.13 -11.89 13.23
N TYR A 143 4.21 -11.15 13.44
CA TYR A 143 5.42 -11.13 12.61
C TYR A 143 6.70 -11.16 13.49
N LYS A 144 6.67 -11.94 14.58
CA LYS A 144 7.79 -11.96 15.54
C LYS A 144 9.06 -12.54 14.96
N VAL A 145 8.95 -13.49 14.04
CA VAL A 145 10.11 -14.08 13.38
C VAL A 145 10.82 -13.01 12.53
N GLU A 146 10.04 -12.21 11.81
CA GLU A 146 10.53 -11.11 10.99
C GLU A 146 11.13 -9.99 11.84
N GLU A 147 10.51 -9.67 12.98
CA GLU A 147 11.03 -8.67 13.90
C GLU A 147 12.36 -9.12 14.55
N THR A 148 12.47 -10.40 14.91
CA THR A 148 13.74 -10.99 15.40
C THR A 148 14.80 -10.92 14.30
N TYR A 149 14.45 -11.29 13.07
CA TYR A 149 15.37 -11.19 11.94
C TYR A 149 15.85 -9.75 11.71
N ALA A 150 14.95 -8.77 11.74
CA ALA A 150 15.29 -7.36 11.56
C ALA A 150 16.29 -6.88 12.63
N LYS A 151 16.04 -7.20 13.91
CA LYS A 151 16.95 -6.84 15.03
C LYS A 151 18.35 -7.42 14.89
N GLU A 152 18.49 -8.56 14.23
CA GLU A 152 19.79 -9.23 14.04
C GLU A 152 20.54 -8.76 12.79
N ASN A 153 19.84 -8.16 11.80
CA ASN A 153 20.37 -7.98 10.44
C ASN A 153 20.21 -6.56 9.86
N LYS A 154 19.59 -5.63 10.57
CA LYS A 154 19.34 -4.25 10.13
C LYS A 154 19.84 -3.25 11.17
#